data_AF-A0A957SHB9-F1
#
_entry.id   AF-A0A957SHB9-F1
#
_cell.length_a   1.000
_cell.length_b   1.000
_cell.length_c   1.000
_cell.angle_alpha   90.00
_cell.angle_beta   90.00
_cell.angle_gamma   90.00
#
_symmetry.space_group_name_H-M   'P 1'
#
loop_
_entity.id
_entity.type
_entity.pdbx_description
1 polymer ?
#
loop_
_entity_poly.entity_id
_entity_poly.type
_entity_poly.pdbx_seq_one_letter_code
_entity_poly.pdbx_strand_id
1 'polypeptide(L)'
;SLPRDLWIPIPNQNVTTKINMAYVIGENRHYPGGGAQLAMDTVSSFIGHPIDYYVRVNFHGFTQIIDLIGGIDIMVPHTIHDDHYPTADYGTEVFHVDAGLQHMDGDTALKYVRTRNTDDDYSRARRQQLVIQAIADKVLRADMIPSLLPKIPTLFYTMRSSIDTNIPMATQIEMAQYLRTATPQNMRTLV
;
A
#
# COMPACT_ATOMS: atom_id res chain seq x y z
N SER A 1 5.50 -5.43 -7.82
CA SER A 1 5.96 -4.35 -6.89
C SER A 1 7.33 -3.89 -7.34
N LEU A 2 7.70 -2.64 -7.10
CA LEU A 2 9.08 -2.18 -7.39
C LEU A 2 9.92 -2.20 -6.10
N PRO A 3 11.14 -2.77 -6.10
CA PRO A 3 12.02 -2.74 -4.94
C PRO A 3 12.36 -1.30 -4.56
N ARG A 4 12.21 -0.95 -3.28
CA ARG A 4 12.47 0.41 -2.77
C ARG A 4 13.89 0.91 -3.06
N ASP A 5 14.84 -0.01 -3.07
CA ASP A 5 16.26 0.26 -3.19
C ASP A 5 16.78 0.13 -4.64
N LEU A 6 15.86 -0.02 -5.61
CA LEU A 6 16.18 -0.05 -7.04
C LEU A 6 16.99 1.21 -7.44
N TRP A 7 18.20 1.01 -7.97
CA TRP A 7 19.13 2.07 -8.32
C TRP A 7 18.90 2.56 -9.75
N ILE A 8 18.31 3.74 -9.92
CA ILE A 8 17.89 4.28 -11.22
C ILE A 8 18.13 5.78 -11.35
N PRO A 9 18.27 6.30 -12.58
CA PRO A 9 18.31 7.72 -12.82
C PRO A 9 16.96 8.36 -12.48
N ILE A 10 16.98 9.47 -11.76
CA ILE A 10 15.79 10.28 -11.48
C ILE A 10 15.65 11.32 -12.59
N PRO A 11 14.55 11.29 -13.38
CA PRO A 11 14.39 12.10 -14.57
C PRO A 11 14.48 13.59 -14.25
N ASN A 12 15.22 14.33 -15.09
CA ASN A 12 15.41 15.78 -14.96
C ASN A 12 16.01 16.26 -13.62
N GLN A 13 16.62 15.36 -12.82
CA GLN A 13 17.23 15.70 -11.54
C GLN A 13 18.77 15.58 -11.50
N ASN A 14 19.39 15.10 -12.59
CA ASN A 14 20.83 14.84 -12.72
C ASN A 14 21.41 14.02 -11.56
N VAL A 15 20.64 13.04 -11.07
CA VAL A 15 21.04 12.16 -9.97
C VAL A 15 20.59 10.73 -10.26
N THR A 16 21.43 9.76 -9.92
CA THR A 16 21.09 8.34 -9.90
C THR A 16 21.12 7.89 -8.44
N THR A 17 20.03 7.30 -7.97
CA THR A 17 19.89 6.88 -6.57
C THR A 17 18.79 5.83 -6.44
N LYS A 18 18.49 5.40 -5.21
CA LYS A 18 17.38 4.51 -4.91
C LYS A 18 16.04 5.15 -5.31
N ILE A 19 15.14 4.39 -5.94
CA ILE A 19 13.86 4.89 -6.47
C ILE A 19 13.02 5.61 -5.42
N ASN A 20 13.06 5.20 -4.15
CA ASN A 20 12.32 5.87 -3.08
C ASN A 20 12.79 7.30 -2.79
N MET A 21 14.02 7.64 -3.17
CA MET A 21 14.53 9.00 -3.03
C MET A 21 13.87 9.97 -4.01
N ALA A 22 13.24 9.49 -5.09
CA ALA A 22 12.48 10.34 -6.00
C ALA A 22 11.45 11.19 -5.25
N TYR A 23 10.73 10.57 -4.31
CA TYR A 23 9.76 11.28 -3.48
C TYR A 23 10.41 12.38 -2.65
N VAL A 24 11.46 12.03 -1.90
CA VAL A 24 12.17 12.97 -1.00
C VAL A 24 12.79 14.13 -1.77
N ILE A 25 13.37 13.84 -2.94
CA ILE A 25 13.96 14.85 -3.83
C ILE A 25 12.87 15.78 -4.35
N GLY A 26 11.72 15.26 -4.75
CA GLY A 26 10.62 16.05 -5.32
C GLY A 26 10.04 17.02 -4.29
N GLU A 27 9.90 16.58 -3.03
CA GLU A 27 9.54 17.48 -1.92
C GLU A 27 10.61 18.56 -1.70
N ASN A 28 11.85 18.16 -1.47
CA ASN A 28 12.93 19.08 -1.09
C ASN A 28 13.26 20.10 -2.19
N ARG A 29 13.11 19.72 -3.45
CA ARG A 29 13.40 20.58 -4.61
C ARG A 29 12.16 21.30 -5.15
N HIS A 30 11.00 21.18 -4.48
CA HIS A 30 9.75 21.81 -4.90
C HIS A 30 9.39 21.47 -6.36
N TYR A 31 9.53 20.19 -6.72
CA TYR A 31 9.17 19.71 -8.06
C TYR A 31 7.70 20.04 -8.35
N PRO A 32 7.31 20.42 -9.58
CA PRO A 32 5.91 20.62 -9.93
C PRO A 32 5.08 19.38 -9.60
N GLY A 33 4.09 19.51 -8.71
CA GLY A 33 3.31 18.37 -8.20
C GLY A 33 3.94 17.60 -7.01
N GLY A 34 5.08 18.08 -6.49
CA GLY A 34 5.72 17.59 -5.27
C GLY A 34 6.46 16.26 -5.41
N GLY A 35 6.69 15.60 -4.27
CA GLY A 35 7.37 14.31 -4.20
C GLY A 35 6.61 13.19 -4.90
N ALA A 36 5.28 13.19 -4.78
CA ALA A 36 4.43 12.20 -5.44
C ALA A 36 4.58 12.26 -6.97
N GLN A 37 4.55 13.45 -7.56
CA GLN A 37 4.70 13.60 -9.02
C GLN A 37 6.08 13.14 -9.49
N LEU A 38 7.17 13.54 -8.81
CA LEU A 38 8.50 13.08 -9.23
C LEU A 38 8.67 11.56 -9.09
N ALA A 39 8.05 10.94 -8.08
CA ALA A 39 8.02 9.49 -7.95
C ALA A 39 7.25 8.83 -9.11
N MET A 40 6.09 9.37 -9.50
CA MET A 40 5.34 8.90 -10.67
C MET A 40 6.16 9.02 -11.95
N ASP A 41 6.80 10.16 -12.20
CA ASP A 41 7.61 10.39 -13.40
C ASP A 41 8.81 9.43 -13.44
N THR A 42 9.41 9.17 -12.29
CA THR A 42 10.52 8.21 -12.15
C THR A 42 10.06 6.79 -12.48
N VAL A 43 8.93 6.36 -11.91
CA VAL A 43 8.36 5.03 -12.20
C VAL A 43 7.97 4.91 -13.67
N SER A 44 7.28 5.92 -14.20
CA SER A 44 6.84 6.00 -15.60
C SER A 44 8.02 5.87 -16.57
N SER A 45 9.09 6.62 -16.31
CA SER A 45 10.35 6.55 -17.07
C SER A 45 10.99 5.16 -16.99
N PHE A 46 11.01 4.55 -15.81
CA PHE A 46 11.60 3.23 -15.60
C PHE A 46 10.84 2.11 -16.31
N ILE A 47 9.50 2.11 -16.26
CA ILE A 47 8.66 1.07 -16.87
C ILE A 47 8.31 1.36 -18.34
N GLY A 48 8.63 2.55 -18.84
CA GLY A 48 8.33 2.99 -20.21
C GLY A 48 6.83 3.18 -20.50
N HIS A 49 6.00 3.36 -19.48
CA HIS A 49 4.55 3.53 -19.58
C HIS A 49 4.06 4.64 -18.65
N PRO A 50 3.10 5.46 -19.09
CA PRO A 50 2.56 6.53 -18.27
C PRO A 50 1.90 5.98 -17.00
N ILE A 51 2.10 6.69 -15.89
CA ILE A 51 1.36 6.50 -14.65
C ILE A 51 0.40 7.66 -14.51
N ASP A 52 -0.90 7.39 -14.64
CA ASP A 52 -1.93 8.45 -14.63
C ASP A 52 -2.17 8.98 -13.21
N TYR A 53 -2.17 8.07 -12.23
CA TYR A 53 -2.57 8.38 -10.87
C TYR A 53 -1.72 7.70 -9.80
N TYR A 54 -1.71 8.30 -8.60
CA TYR A 54 -1.12 7.71 -7.40
C TYR A 54 -2.11 7.65 -6.24
N VAL A 55 -1.81 6.76 -5.30
CA VAL A 55 -2.40 6.73 -3.97
C VAL A 55 -1.26 6.56 -2.97
N ARG A 56 -1.12 7.50 -2.04
CA ARG A 56 -0.22 7.42 -0.89
C ARG A 56 -1.05 7.28 0.37
N VAL A 57 -0.75 6.28 1.18
CA VAL A 57 -1.44 6.02 2.46
C VAL A 57 -0.41 6.04 3.59
N ASN A 58 -0.66 6.79 4.66
CA ASN A 58 0.16 6.73 5.86
C ASN A 58 -0.27 5.53 6.75
N PHE A 59 0.47 5.28 7.83
CA PHE A 59 0.18 4.12 8.71
C PHE A 59 -1.20 4.20 9.36
N HIS A 60 -1.63 5.38 9.78
CA HIS A 60 -2.97 5.58 10.37
C HIS A 60 -4.09 5.28 9.37
N GLY A 61 -3.96 5.75 8.12
CA GLY A 61 -4.92 5.43 7.07
C GLY A 61 -4.94 3.95 6.73
N PHE A 62 -3.77 3.32 6.71
CA PHE A 62 -3.66 1.89 6.43
C PHE A 62 -4.45 1.06 7.47
N THR A 63 -4.27 1.34 8.77
CA THR A 63 -4.98 0.60 9.82
C THR A 63 -6.48 0.84 9.73
N GLN A 64 -6.90 2.10 9.56
CA GLN A 64 -8.32 2.46 9.45
C GLN A 64 -9.04 1.80 8.26
N ILE A 65 -8.39 1.67 7.10
CA ILE A 65 -8.99 0.98 5.94
C ILE A 65 -9.29 -0.47 6.30
N ILE A 66 -8.32 -1.16 6.89
CA ILE A 66 -8.43 -2.58 7.23
C ILE A 66 -9.49 -2.80 8.30
N ASP A 67 -9.52 -1.97 9.33
CA ASP A 67 -10.53 -2.06 10.39
C ASP A 67 -11.94 -1.81 9.84
N LEU A 68 -12.11 -0.85 8.92
CA LEU A 68 -13.41 -0.55 8.33
C LEU A 68 -13.99 -1.70 7.52
N ILE A 69 -13.13 -2.43 6.79
CA ILE A 69 -13.55 -3.60 6.01
C ILE A 69 -13.69 -4.85 6.89
N GLY A 70 -13.50 -4.72 8.21
CA GLY A 70 -13.65 -5.81 9.17
C GLY A 70 -12.48 -6.80 9.11
N GLY A 71 -11.26 -6.27 9.00
CA GLY A 71 -10.04 -7.06 8.92
C GLY A 71 -9.82 -7.75 7.58
N ILE A 72 -8.66 -8.36 7.42
CA ILE A 72 -8.24 -9.10 6.23
C ILE A 72 -7.79 -10.51 6.59
N ASP A 73 -8.03 -11.45 5.68
CA ASP A 73 -7.64 -12.84 5.82
C ASP A 73 -6.40 -13.11 4.95
N ILE A 74 -5.30 -13.54 5.56
CA ILE A 74 -4.01 -13.76 4.89
C ILE A 74 -3.54 -15.19 5.13
N MET A 75 -3.12 -15.86 4.05
CA MET A 75 -2.37 -17.11 4.14
C MET A 75 -0.90 -16.80 4.44
N VAL A 76 -0.51 -16.89 5.72
CA VAL A 76 0.85 -16.61 6.19
C VAL A 76 1.75 -17.81 5.85
N PRO A 77 2.81 -17.62 5.04
CA PRO A 77 3.61 -18.74 4.51
C PRO A 77 4.50 -19.43 5.56
N HIS A 78 4.92 -18.70 6.59
CA HIS A 78 5.76 -19.20 7.68
C HIS A 78 5.50 -18.37 8.94
N THR A 79 5.65 -18.98 10.10
CA THR A 79 5.48 -18.30 11.39
C THR A 79 6.48 -17.16 11.48
N ILE A 80 5.99 -15.99 11.87
CA ILE A 80 6.79 -14.81 12.17
C ILE A 80 6.89 -14.70 13.68
N HIS A 81 8.12 -14.59 14.18
CA HIS A 81 8.41 -14.29 15.59
C HIS A 81 9.47 -13.19 15.63
N ASP A 82 9.06 -11.99 16.03
CA ASP A 82 9.87 -10.79 16.10
C ASP A 82 9.92 -10.30 17.55
N ASP A 83 10.97 -10.70 18.27
CA ASP A 83 11.19 -10.34 19.68
C ASP A 83 11.50 -8.84 19.89
N HIS A 84 11.81 -8.12 18.82
CA HIS A 84 12.33 -6.76 18.87
C HIS A 84 11.55 -5.83 17.92
N TYR A 85 10.24 -6.07 17.74
CA TYR A 85 9.44 -5.22 16.88
C TYR A 85 9.39 -3.80 17.45
N PRO A 86 9.77 -2.75 16.67
CA PRO A 86 9.92 -1.41 17.20
C PRO A 86 8.57 -0.74 17.48
N THR A 87 8.42 -0.21 18.69
CA THR A 87 7.24 0.56 19.13
C THR A 87 7.44 2.06 18.90
N ALA A 88 6.35 2.84 18.96
CA ALA A 88 6.38 4.28 18.68
C ALA A 88 7.18 5.10 19.71
N ASP A 89 7.33 4.56 20.93
CA ASP A 89 8.08 5.14 22.06
C ASP A 89 9.56 4.70 22.10
N TYR A 90 10.10 4.22 20.98
CA TYR A 90 11.47 3.72 20.84
C TYR A 90 11.78 2.46 21.68
N GLY A 91 10.74 1.78 22.17
CA GLY A 91 10.84 0.46 22.77
C GLY A 91 10.78 -0.67 21.75
N THR A 92 10.60 -1.88 22.28
CA THR A 92 10.36 -3.09 21.49
C THR A 92 9.24 -3.91 22.09
N GLU A 93 8.45 -4.56 21.24
CA GLU A 93 7.46 -5.56 21.62
C GLU A 93 7.71 -6.87 20.90
N VAL A 94 7.18 -7.98 21.44
CA VAL A 94 7.15 -9.26 20.75
C VAL A 94 5.98 -9.26 19.77
N PHE A 95 6.27 -9.46 18.48
CA PHE A 95 5.27 -9.67 17.45
C PHE A 95 5.32 -11.11 16.96
N HIS A 96 4.21 -11.84 17.12
CA HIS A 96 4.08 -13.25 16.74
C HIS A 96 2.86 -13.46 15.85
N VAL A 97 3.04 -14.20 14.75
CA VAL A 97 1.96 -14.62 13.85
C VAL A 97 2.27 -16.03 13.36
N ASP A 98 1.37 -16.97 13.59
CA ASP A 98 1.52 -18.35 13.13
C ASP A 98 1.35 -18.50 11.62
N ALA A 99 2.07 -19.47 11.04
CA ALA A 99 1.83 -19.91 9.67
C ALA A 99 0.37 -20.39 9.48
N GLY A 100 -0.15 -20.25 8.26
CA GLY A 100 -1.51 -20.63 7.90
C GLY A 100 -2.46 -19.45 7.74
N LEU A 101 -3.77 -19.73 7.72
CA LEU A 101 -4.78 -18.70 7.54
C LEU A 101 -4.93 -17.87 8.83
N GLN A 102 -4.64 -16.58 8.73
CA GLN A 102 -4.72 -15.63 9.84
C GLN A 102 -5.69 -14.51 9.49
N HIS A 103 -6.54 -14.13 10.45
CA HIS A 103 -7.36 -12.94 10.36
C HIS A 103 -6.65 -11.78 11.06
N MET A 104 -6.41 -10.69 10.34
CA MET A 104 -5.65 -9.54 10.83
C MET A 104 -6.51 -8.28 10.84
N ASP A 105 -6.52 -7.60 11.98
CA ASP A 105 -6.98 -6.21 12.08
C ASP A 105 -5.93 -5.24 11.54
N GLY A 106 -6.22 -3.94 11.59
CA GLY A 106 -5.34 -2.90 11.08
C GLY A 106 -3.96 -2.90 11.73
N ASP A 107 -3.89 -3.01 13.06
CA ASP A 107 -2.61 -3.02 13.79
C ASP A 107 -1.76 -4.25 13.44
N THR A 108 -2.37 -5.44 13.49
CA THR A 108 -1.69 -6.70 13.17
C THR A 108 -1.21 -6.72 11.72
N ALA A 109 -2.04 -6.25 10.79
CA ALA A 109 -1.66 -6.15 9.38
C ALA A 109 -0.54 -5.13 9.15
N LEU A 110 -0.53 -4.02 9.90
CA LEU A 110 0.53 -3.02 9.81
C LEU A 110 1.86 -3.58 10.32
N LYS A 111 1.85 -4.30 11.45
CA LYS A 111 3.01 -5.01 11.97
C LYS A 111 3.52 -6.06 10.98
N TYR A 112 2.61 -6.82 10.38
CA TYR A 112 2.92 -7.85 9.38
C TYR A 112 3.66 -7.29 8.15
N VAL A 113 3.22 -6.17 7.59
CA VAL A 113 3.92 -5.55 6.42
C VAL A 113 5.21 -4.82 6.77
N ARG A 114 5.43 -4.51 8.06
CA ARG A 114 6.58 -3.73 8.54
C ARG A 114 7.68 -4.56 9.17
N THR A 115 7.37 -5.73 9.74
CA THR A 115 8.39 -6.58 10.36
C THR A 115 9.51 -6.90 9.38
N ARG A 116 10.74 -6.83 9.90
CA ARG A 116 11.99 -7.10 9.18
C ARG A 116 12.76 -8.26 9.81
N ASN A 117 12.29 -8.79 10.94
CA ASN A 117 13.01 -9.85 11.61
C ASN A 117 13.01 -11.11 10.74
N THR A 118 14.15 -11.80 10.66
CA THR A 118 14.36 -13.01 9.85
C THR A 118 14.17 -12.89 8.32
N ASP A 119 14.04 -11.68 7.76
CA ASP A 119 13.67 -11.48 6.36
C ASP A 119 14.63 -10.64 5.51
N ASP A 120 14.71 -10.99 4.23
CA ASP A 120 15.26 -10.12 3.18
C ASP A 120 14.16 -9.19 2.61
N ASP A 121 14.57 -8.14 1.89
CA ASP A 121 13.67 -7.12 1.30
C ASP A 121 12.61 -7.75 0.38
N TYR A 122 12.90 -8.89 -0.23
CA TYR A 122 11.95 -9.68 -1.04
C TYR A 122 10.78 -10.23 -0.23
N SER A 123 11.03 -10.79 0.97
CA SER A 123 9.97 -11.30 1.83
C SER A 123 9.02 -10.18 2.26
N ARG A 124 9.56 -9.00 2.57
CA ARG A 124 8.76 -7.83 2.92
C ARG A 124 7.88 -7.38 1.74
N ALA A 125 8.46 -7.29 0.55
CA ALA A 125 7.70 -6.97 -0.66
C ALA A 125 6.59 -8.01 -0.92
N ARG A 126 6.88 -9.30 -0.68
CA ARG A 126 5.89 -10.37 -0.81
C ARG A 126 4.73 -10.21 0.19
N ARG A 127 4.99 -9.88 1.45
CA ARG A 127 3.93 -9.62 2.45
C ARG A 127 3.06 -8.43 2.07
N GLN A 128 3.66 -7.34 1.58
CA GLN A 128 2.91 -6.19 1.08
C GLN A 128 2.00 -6.56 -0.08
N GLN A 129 2.45 -7.41 -1.01
CA GLN A 129 1.60 -7.94 -2.08
C GLN A 129 0.44 -8.79 -1.53
N LEU A 130 0.70 -9.69 -0.58
CA LEU A 130 -0.33 -10.52 0.04
C LEU A 130 -1.42 -9.67 0.71
N VAL A 131 -1.02 -8.59 1.39
CA VAL A 131 -1.97 -7.67 2.04
C VAL A 131 -2.80 -6.90 1.02
N ILE A 132 -2.19 -6.40 -0.06
CA ILE A 132 -2.95 -5.73 -1.14
C ILE A 132 -3.94 -6.70 -1.79
N GLN A 133 -3.54 -7.95 -2.02
CA GLN A 133 -4.42 -9.00 -2.53
C GLN A 133 -5.57 -9.29 -1.56
N ALA A 134 -5.28 -9.47 -0.27
CA ALA A 134 -6.30 -9.73 0.75
C ALA A 134 -7.30 -8.57 0.89
N ILE A 135 -6.84 -7.31 0.81
CA ILE A 135 -7.72 -6.13 0.76
C ILE A 135 -8.61 -6.18 -0.47
N ALA A 136 -8.04 -6.45 -1.65
CA ALA A 136 -8.80 -6.53 -2.90
C ALA A 136 -9.84 -7.66 -2.83
N ASP A 137 -9.45 -8.86 -2.39
CA ASP A 137 -10.35 -10.00 -2.24
C ASP A 137 -11.48 -9.68 -1.27
N LYS A 138 -11.18 -9.06 -0.12
CA LYS A 138 -12.18 -8.63 0.86
C LYS A 138 -13.16 -7.63 0.26
N VAL A 139 -12.67 -6.56 -0.37
CA VAL A 139 -13.51 -5.48 -0.92
C VAL A 139 -14.36 -5.97 -2.09
N LEU A 140 -13.84 -6.89 -2.92
CA LEU A 140 -14.52 -7.41 -4.11
C LEU A 140 -15.54 -8.50 -3.79
N ARG A 141 -15.65 -8.95 -2.54
CA ARG A 141 -16.76 -9.82 -2.16
C ARG A 141 -18.10 -9.13 -2.38
N ALA A 142 -19.05 -9.89 -2.91
CA ALA A 142 -20.36 -9.40 -3.32
C ALA A 142 -21.17 -8.70 -2.20
N ASP A 143 -20.93 -9.08 -0.95
CA ASP A 143 -21.56 -8.53 0.25
C ASP A 143 -20.87 -7.26 0.78
N MET A 144 -19.59 -7.06 0.49
CA MET A 144 -18.82 -5.95 1.03
C MET A 144 -19.12 -4.63 0.35
N ILE A 145 -19.19 -4.58 -0.98
CA ILE A 145 -19.38 -3.31 -1.71
C ILE A 145 -20.68 -2.59 -1.30
N PRO A 146 -21.85 -3.24 -1.22
CA PRO A 146 -23.08 -2.59 -0.75
C PRO A 146 -22.97 -2.03 0.67
N SER A 147 -22.20 -2.68 1.55
CA SER A 147 -22.00 -2.23 2.94
C SER A 147 -21.01 -1.07 3.07
N LEU A 148 -20.05 -0.97 2.13
CA LEU A 148 -19.03 0.07 2.11
C LEU A 148 -19.51 1.35 1.43
N LEU A 149 -20.38 1.25 0.41
CA LEU A 149 -20.89 2.40 -0.36
C LEU A 149 -21.43 3.54 0.53
N PRO A 150 -22.29 3.30 1.54
CA PRO A 150 -22.76 4.36 2.44
C PRO A 150 -21.66 4.95 3.33
N LYS A 151 -20.59 4.20 3.57
CA LYS A 151 -19.45 4.62 4.41
C LYS A 151 -18.41 5.40 3.62
N ILE A 152 -18.44 5.38 2.28
CA ILE A 152 -17.47 6.07 1.42
C ILE A 152 -17.32 7.56 1.74
N PRO A 153 -18.38 8.37 1.92
CA PRO A 153 -18.21 9.79 2.24
C PRO A 153 -17.49 10.01 3.57
N THR A 154 -17.83 9.22 4.60
CA THR A 154 -17.17 9.26 5.90
C THR A 154 -15.73 8.79 5.79
N LEU A 155 -15.46 7.73 5.02
CA LEU A 155 -14.11 7.28 4.70
C LEU A 155 -13.31 8.43 4.08
N PHE A 156 -13.82 9.06 3.03
CA PHE A 156 -13.15 10.19 2.39
C PHE A 156 -12.84 11.33 3.37
N TYR A 157 -13.78 11.66 4.25
CA TYR A 157 -13.58 12.72 5.24
C TYR A 157 -12.54 12.34 6.30
N THR A 158 -12.72 11.18 6.94
CA THR A 158 -11.84 10.67 8.01
C THR A 158 -10.43 10.36 7.51
N MET A 159 -10.32 9.95 6.25
CA MET A 159 -9.06 9.55 5.63
C MET A 159 -8.39 10.66 4.84
N ARG A 160 -8.97 11.86 4.74
CA ARG A 160 -8.41 12.98 3.95
C ARG A 160 -6.99 13.38 4.39
N SER A 161 -6.67 13.23 5.68
CA SER A 161 -5.32 13.47 6.22
C SER A 161 -4.39 12.28 6.09
N SER A 162 -4.92 11.11 5.74
CA SER A 162 -4.21 9.82 5.74
C SER A 162 -3.99 9.24 4.36
N ILE A 163 -4.79 9.66 3.37
CA ILE A 163 -4.66 9.33 1.95
C ILE A 163 -4.39 10.61 1.16
N ASP A 164 -3.35 10.56 0.34
CA ASP A 164 -3.03 11.59 -0.65
C ASP A 164 -3.09 10.96 -2.04
N THR A 165 -3.84 11.59 -2.95
CA THR A 165 -4.10 11.05 -4.29
C THR A 165 -4.47 12.18 -5.26
N ASN A 166 -4.09 12.03 -6.52
CA ASN A 166 -4.52 12.89 -7.61
C ASN A 166 -5.71 12.32 -8.42
N ILE A 167 -6.30 11.19 -8.00
CA ILE A 167 -7.46 10.61 -8.70
C ILE A 167 -8.68 11.52 -8.47
N PRO A 168 -9.33 12.06 -9.52
CA PRO A 168 -10.54 12.84 -9.36
C PRO A 168 -11.66 12.03 -8.71
N MET A 169 -12.47 12.65 -7.85
CA MET A 169 -13.56 11.96 -7.14
C MET A 169 -14.51 11.20 -8.09
N ALA A 170 -14.84 11.78 -9.24
CA ALA A 170 -15.66 11.14 -10.25
C ALA A 170 -15.03 9.82 -10.75
N THR A 171 -13.73 9.83 -11.04
CA THR A 171 -12.96 8.65 -11.44
C THR A 171 -12.91 7.60 -10.33
N GLN A 172 -12.77 8.01 -9.07
CA GLN A 172 -12.79 7.06 -7.94
C GLN A 172 -14.14 6.33 -7.84
N ILE A 173 -15.26 7.05 -8.03
CA ILE A 173 -16.61 6.47 -8.04
C ILE A 173 -16.78 5.53 -9.24
N GLU A 174 -16.31 5.93 -10.41
CA GLU A 174 -16.36 5.11 -11.63
C GLU A 174 -15.56 3.81 -11.45
N MET A 175 -14.33 3.88 -10.91
CA MET A 175 -13.53 2.70 -10.58
C MET A 175 -14.26 1.79 -9.59
N ALA A 176 -14.89 2.34 -8.54
CA ALA A 176 -15.65 1.55 -7.57
C ALA A 176 -16.87 0.86 -8.21
N GLN A 177 -17.55 1.52 -9.16
CA GLN A 177 -18.66 0.93 -9.90
C GLN A 177 -18.18 -0.17 -10.85
N TYR A 178 -17.06 0.06 -11.54
CA TYR A 178 -16.45 -0.95 -12.41
C TYR A 178 -16.02 -2.19 -11.63
N LEU A 179 -15.43 -2.02 -10.45
CA LEU A 179 -15.02 -3.13 -9.59
C LEU A 179 -16.21 -3.99 -9.09
N ARG A 180 -17.45 -3.49 -9.08
CA ARG A 180 -18.65 -4.30 -8.78
C ARG A 180 -19.00 -5.29 -9.88
N THR A 181 -18.75 -4.91 -11.13
CA THR A 181 -19.16 -5.69 -12.30
C THR A 181 -17.99 -6.47 -12.89
N ALA A 182 -16.76 -6.04 -12.60
CA ALA A 182 -15.55 -6.76 -12.93
C ALA A 182 -15.41 -8.02 -12.06
N THR A 183 -15.33 -9.18 -12.70
CA THR A 183 -14.87 -10.39 -12.01
C THR A 183 -13.36 -10.24 -11.77
N PRO A 184 -12.80 -10.53 -10.57
CA PRO A 184 -11.39 -10.27 -10.22
C PRO A 184 -10.34 -11.10 -11.02
N GLN A 185 -10.71 -11.68 -12.16
CA GLN A 185 -10.07 -12.87 -12.69
C GLN A 185 -8.70 -12.68 -13.37
N ASN A 186 -8.08 -11.49 -13.36
CA ASN A 186 -6.80 -11.32 -14.04
C ASN A 186 -5.84 -10.31 -13.38
N MET A 187 -5.76 -10.25 -12.04
CA MET A 187 -4.60 -9.62 -11.41
C MET A 187 -3.36 -10.48 -11.66
N ARG A 188 -2.51 -10.05 -12.60
CA ARG A 188 -1.23 -10.71 -12.90
C ARG A 188 -0.10 -9.93 -12.23
N THR A 189 0.70 -10.63 -11.44
CA THR A 189 1.98 -10.10 -10.97
C THR A 189 3.01 -10.27 -12.08
N LEU A 190 3.48 -9.15 -12.61
CA LEU A 190 4.68 -9.13 -13.45
C LEU A 190 5.89 -9.25 -12.51
N VAL A 191 6.84 -10.09 -12.93
CA VAL A 191 8.02 -10.60 -12.20
C VAL A 191 8.52 -9.71 -11.07
#